data_AF-A0A812R994-F1
#
_entry.id   AF-A0A812R994-F1
#
_cell.length_a   1.000
_cell.length_b   1.000
_cell.length_c   1.000
_cell.angle_alpha   90.00
_cell.angle_beta   90.00
_cell.angle_gamma   90.00
#
_symmetry.space_group_name_H-M   'P 1'
#
loop_
_entity.id
_entity.type
_entity.pdbx_description
1 polymer ?
#
loop_
_entity_poly.entity_id
_entity_poly.type
_entity_poly.pdbx_seq_one_letter_code
_entity_poly.pdbx_strand_id
1 'polypeptide(L)'
;MSFKFGFTHDPVFRWANPTYGYAVCVQKYDRMDILYAASDAVGPGFLEAALVNLYKGRSGCHNENLGGDTMPKNASLSGPYFTYVVSRSFKHPPPMKGL
;
A
#
# COMPACT_ATOMS: atom_id res chain seq x y z
N MET A 1 -1.13 14.80 -4.14
CA MET A 1 -1.66 13.43 -3.94
C MET A 1 -0.73 12.72 -2.98
N SER A 2 -1.25 11.92 -2.05
CA SER A 2 -0.39 10.97 -1.30
C SER A 2 -0.73 9.55 -1.74
N PHE A 3 0.27 8.68 -1.79
CA PHE A 3 0.09 7.29 -2.13
C PHE A 3 1.11 6.40 -1.39
N LYS A 4 0.78 5.11 -1.30
CA LYS A 4 1.64 4.09 -0.71
C LYS A 4 1.40 2.75 -1.38
N PHE A 5 2.46 2.04 -1.73
CA PHE A 5 2.39 0.67 -2.20
C PHE A 5 2.39 -0.30 -1.03
N GLY A 6 1.79 -1.47 -1.22
CA GLY A 6 1.86 -2.52 -0.22
C GLY A 6 1.55 -3.91 -0.77
N PHE A 7 1.82 -4.88 0.09
CA PHE A 7 1.55 -6.30 -0.09
C PHE A 7 0.48 -6.81 0.90
N THR A 8 -0.37 -7.76 0.49
CA THR A 8 -1.35 -8.43 1.38
C THR A 8 -1.82 -9.77 0.81
N HIS A 9 -2.33 -10.65 1.68
CA HIS A 9 -3.11 -11.84 1.28
C HIS A 9 -4.63 -11.58 1.27
N ASP A 10 -5.07 -10.49 1.92
CA ASP A 10 -6.46 -10.08 1.99
C ASP A 10 -6.54 -8.55 1.83
N PRO A 11 -6.95 -8.04 0.66
CA PRO A 11 -7.06 -6.60 0.42
C PRO A 11 -8.25 -5.98 1.15
N VAL A 12 -9.34 -6.74 1.38
CA VAL A 12 -10.52 -6.26 2.09
C VAL A 12 -10.17 -6.02 3.55
N PHE A 13 -9.54 -7.00 4.20
CA PHE A 13 -9.04 -6.84 5.56
C PHE A 13 -7.99 -5.73 5.63
N ARG A 14 -7.06 -5.66 4.67
CA ARG A 14 -6.03 -4.61 4.67
C ARG A 14 -6.60 -3.21 4.52
N TRP A 15 -7.71 -3.06 3.80
CA TRP A 15 -8.43 -1.79 3.66
C TRP A 15 -9.24 -1.44 4.91
N ALA A 16 -10.06 -2.38 5.39
CA ALA A 16 -11.13 -2.14 6.35
C ALA A 16 -10.77 -2.46 7.82
N ASN A 17 -9.55 -2.94 8.11
CA ASN A 17 -9.15 -3.25 9.47
C ASN A 17 -9.39 -2.04 10.42
N PRO A 18 -10.10 -2.20 11.54
CA PRO A 18 -10.51 -1.06 12.38
C PRO A 18 -9.35 -0.42 13.16
N THR A 19 -8.23 -1.12 13.31
CA THR A 19 -7.07 -0.64 14.08
C THR A 19 -6.04 0.03 13.18
N TYR A 20 -5.79 -0.52 11.99
CA TYR A 20 -4.71 -0.06 11.11
C TYR A 20 -5.06 -0.07 9.62
N GLY A 21 -6.33 -0.30 9.26
CA GLY A 21 -6.80 -0.29 7.89
C GLY A 21 -6.69 1.08 7.25
N TYR A 22 -6.44 1.13 5.95
CA TYR A 22 -6.23 2.37 5.24
C TYR A 22 -7.47 3.29 5.21
N ALA A 23 -8.67 2.73 5.31
CA ALA A 23 -9.91 3.48 5.40
C ALA A 23 -10.02 4.33 6.69
N VAL A 24 -9.41 3.87 7.79
CA VAL A 24 -9.53 4.49 9.13
C VAL A 24 -8.21 5.05 9.65
N CYS A 25 -7.11 4.83 8.94
CA CYS A 25 -5.78 5.32 9.33
C CYS A 25 -5.71 6.85 9.38
N VAL A 26 -4.72 7.37 10.11
CA VAL A 26 -4.47 8.83 10.28
C VAL A 26 -4.33 9.55 8.93
N GLN A 27 -3.74 8.87 7.93
CA GLN A 27 -3.53 9.44 6.61
C GLN A 27 -4.81 9.52 5.76
N LYS A 28 -5.90 8.85 6.16
CA LYS A 28 -7.21 8.88 5.49
C LYS A 28 -7.11 8.67 3.98
N TYR A 29 -6.63 7.50 3.56
CA TYR A 29 -6.62 7.14 2.15
C TYR A 29 -8.06 7.01 1.64
N ASP A 30 -8.30 7.41 0.38
CA ASP A 30 -9.65 7.42 -0.21
C ASP A 30 -9.90 6.25 -1.16
N ARG A 31 -8.84 5.60 -1.65
CA ARG A 31 -8.93 4.45 -2.56
C ARG A 31 -7.78 3.46 -2.39
N MET A 32 -8.06 2.19 -2.63
CA MET A 32 -7.08 1.11 -2.85
C MET A 32 -7.31 0.51 -4.23
N ASP A 33 -6.26 0.47 -5.05
CA ASP A 33 -6.27 -0.18 -6.36
C ASP A 33 -5.36 -1.42 -6.31
N ILE A 34 -5.87 -2.57 -6.74
CA ILE A 34 -5.08 -3.81 -6.87
C ILE A 34 -4.31 -3.74 -8.19
N LEU A 35 -2.98 -3.85 -8.10
CA LEU A 35 -2.09 -3.76 -9.26
C LEU A 35 -1.74 -5.14 -9.82
N TYR A 36 -1.62 -6.13 -8.96
CA TYR A 36 -1.23 -7.48 -9.32
C TYR A 36 -1.77 -8.49 -8.31
N ALA A 37 -2.17 -9.66 -8.79
CA ALA A 37 -2.65 -10.77 -7.99
C ALA A 37 -1.99 -12.07 -8.48
N ALA A 38 -1.52 -12.90 -7.55
CA ALA A 38 -0.92 -14.19 -7.86
C ALA A 38 -1.27 -15.25 -6.81
N SER A 39 -1.10 -16.52 -7.18
CA SER A 39 -1.23 -17.66 -6.27
C SER A 39 -0.05 -17.81 -5.32
N ASP A 40 1.09 -17.17 -5.61
CA ASP A 40 2.29 -17.16 -4.78
C ASP A 40 2.60 -15.75 -4.27
N ALA A 41 3.36 -15.68 -3.18
CA ALA A 41 3.77 -14.42 -2.56
C ALA A 41 4.94 -13.74 -3.27
N VAL A 42 5.70 -14.48 -4.09
CA VAL A 42 6.99 -14.04 -4.64
C VAL A 42 6.76 -12.95 -5.67
N GLY A 43 5.89 -13.19 -6.66
CA GLY A 43 5.58 -12.20 -7.70
C GLY A 43 5.07 -10.87 -7.12
N PRO A 44 4.00 -10.85 -6.31
CA PRO A 44 3.47 -9.63 -5.73
C PRO A 44 4.43 -8.93 -4.76
N GLY A 45 5.23 -9.68 -4.00
CA GLY A 45 6.24 -9.12 -3.10
C GLY A 45 7.39 -8.45 -3.86
N PHE A 46 7.90 -9.08 -4.93
CA PHE A 46 8.92 -8.45 -5.79
C PHE A 46 8.40 -7.19 -6.47
N LEU A 47 7.14 -7.21 -6.96
CA LEU A 47 6.54 -6.03 -7.57
C LEU A 47 6.39 -4.88 -6.55
N GLU A 48 5.94 -5.17 -5.32
CA GLU A 48 5.89 -4.18 -4.25
C GLU A 48 7.28 -3.56 -4.02
N ALA A 49 8.31 -4.39 -3.80
CA ALA A 49 9.67 -3.93 -3.55
C ALA A 49 10.23 -3.07 -4.70
N ALA A 50 9.98 -3.47 -5.96
CA ALA A 50 10.38 -2.71 -7.13
C ALA A 50 9.68 -1.34 -7.20
N LEU A 51 8.37 -1.28 -6.97
CA LEU A 51 7.61 -0.02 -6.95
C LEU A 51 8.08 0.88 -5.81
N VAL A 52 8.30 0.34 -4.62
CA VAL A 52 8.84 1.10 -3.48
C VAL A 52 10.22 1.65 -3.83
N ASN A 53 11.12 0.85 -4.38
CA ASN A 53 12.45 1.30 -4.77
C ASN A 53 12.41 2.44 -5.81
N LEU A 54 11.47 2.39 -6.76
CA LEU A 54 11.33 3.41 -7.79
C LEU A 54 10.78 4.74 -7.26
N TYR A 55 9.85 4.70 -6.30
CA TYR A 55 9.06 5.87 -5.87
C TYR A 55 9.38 6.37 -4.46
N LYS A 56 10.11 5.63 -3.63
CA LYS A 56 10.52 6.08 -2.29
C LYS A 56 11.34 7.37 -2.40
N GLY A 57 11.04 8.33 -1.53
CA GLY A 57 11.65 9.67 -1.57
C GLY A 57 11.05 10.62 -2.61
N ARG A 58 10.15 10.15 -3.49
CA ARG A 58 9.43 11.04 -4.41
C ARG A 58 8.26 11.72 -3.72
N SER A 59 7.89 12.90 -4.22
CA SER A 59 6.74 13.67 -3.73
C SER A 59 5.47 12.82 -3.70
N GLY A 60 4.79 12.80 -2.55
CA GLY A 60 3.54 12.08 -2.34
C GLY A 60 3.70 10.60 -1.99
N CYS A 61 4.89 9.99 -2.03
CA CYS A 61 5.10 8.61 -1.62
C CYS A 61 5.28 8.49 -0.10
N HIS A 62 4.49 7.64 0.56
CA HIS A 62 4.53 7.41 2.02
C HIS A 62 5.08 6.01 2.39
N ASN A 63 5.83 5.37 1.48
CA ASN A 63 6.59 4.16 1.80
C ASN A 63 7.87 4.52 2.58
N GLU A 64 8.00 3.97 3.79
CA GLU A 64 9.15 4.20 4.68
C GLU A 64 10.16 3.04 4.59
N ASN A 65 9.67 1.80 4.58
CA ASN A 65 10.47 0.59 4.43
C ASN A 65 10.66 0.22 2.95
N LEU A 66 11.58 -0.72 2.65
CA LEU A 66 11.94 -1.09 1.28
C LEU A 66 10.92 -2.03 0.59
N GLY A 67 10.00 -2.63 1.34
CA GLY A 67 9.05 -3.62 0.81
C GLY A 67 9.65 -5.02 0.79
N GLY A 68 8.80 -6.05 0.68
CA GLY A 68 9.20 -7.46 0.72
C GLY A 68 9.43 -8.05 2.12
N ASP A 69 9.52 -7.22 3.16
CA ASP A 69 9.78 -7.66 4.56
C ASP A 69 8.68 -8.55 5.14
N THR A 70 7.46 -8.42 4.61
CA THR A 70 6.25 -9.13 5.08
C THR A 70 5.93 -10.37 4.25
N MET A 71 6.76 -10.73 3.27
CA MET A 71 6.56 -11.95 2.52
C MET A 71 6.66 -13.17 3.45
N PRO A 72 5.71 -14.12 3.36
CA PRO A 72 5.82 -15.36 4.10
C PRO A 72 7.10 -16.09 3.69
N LYS A 73 7.94 -16.42 4.68
CA LYS A 73 9.18 -17.17 4.48
C LYS A 73 8.94 -18.63 4.07
N ASN A 74 7.71 -19.11 4.26
CA ASN A 74 7.28 -20.44 3.86
C ASN A 74 6.49 -20.35 2.56
N ALA A 75 7.07 -20.88 1.48
CA ALA A 75 6.47 -20.93 0.15
C ALA A 75 5.21 -21.82 0.05
N SER A 76 4.84 -22.53 1.13
CA SER A 76 3.71 -23.46 1.16
C SER A 76 2.35 -22.83 1.48
N LEU A 77 2.27 -21.53 1.73
CA LEU A 77 0.98 -20.84 1.84
C LEU A 77 0.47 -20.56 0.41
N SER A 78 -0.49 -21.35 -0.06
CA SER A 78 -1.17 -21.05 -1.32
C SER A 78 -2.00 -19.78 -1.16
N GLY A 79 -1.87 -18.86 -2.13
CA GLY A 79 -2.50 -17.54 -2.11
C GLY A 79 -4.04 -17.54 -2.15
N PRO A 80 -4.65 -16.37 -2.41
CA PRO A 80 -4.09 -15.30 -3.24
C PRO A 80 -3.23 -14.27 -2.47
N TYR A 81 -2.28 -13.68 -3.18
CA TYR A 81 -1.45 -12.56 -2.74
C TYR A 81 -1.56 -11.39 -3.71
N PHE A 82 -1.48 -10.18 -3.17
CA PHE A 82 -1.79 -8.96 -3.90
C PHE A 82 -0.74 -7.88 -3.67
N THR A 83 -0.37 -7.19 -4.75
CA THR A 83 0.27 -5.88 -4.69
C THR A 83 -0.81 -4.83 -4.91
N TYR A 84 -0.84 -3.80 -4.09
CA TYR A 84 -1.79 -2.70 -4.21
C TYR A 84 -1.10 -1.34 -4.10
N VAL A 85 -1.83 -0.31 -4.52
CA VAL A 85 -1.54 1.09 -4.17
C VAL A 85 -2.74 1.66 -3.44
N VAL A 86 -2.50 2.31 -2.30
CA VAL A 86 -3.48 3.20 -1.69
C VAL A 86 -3.16 4.63 -2.07
N SER A 87 -4.18 5.43 -2.30
CA SER A 87 -4.00 6.84 -2.61
C SER A 87 -5.01 7.72 -1.90
N ARG A 88 -4.68 9.01 -1.82
CA ARG A 88 -5.59 10.09 -1.45
C ARG A 88 -5.38 11.26 -2.38
N SER A 89 -6.46 11.76 -2.96
CA SER A 89 -6.44 13.01 -3.70
C SER A 89 -6.76 14.17 -2.76
N PHE A 90 -5.92 15.21 -2.77
CA PHE A 90 -6.26 16.45 -2.07
C PHE A 90 -7.28 17.18 -2.94
N LYS A 91 -8.56 16.85 -2.82
CA LYS A 91 -9.62 17.54 -3.57
C LYS A 91 -9.69 19.02 -3.22
N HIS A 92 -9.20 19.42 -2.04
CA HIS A 92 -9.01 20.82 -1.64
C HIS A 92 -7.60 21.03 -1.06
N PRO A 93 -6.91 22.14 -1.43
CA PRO A 93 -5.71 22.55 -0.70
C PRO A 93 -6.09 22.77 0.78
N PRO A 94 -5.21 22.43 1.74
CA PRO A 94 -5.46 22.75 3.14
C PRO A 94 -5.70 24.26 3.27
N PRO A 95 -6.67 24.71 4.09
CA PRO A 95 -6.90 26.13 4.30
C PRO A 95 -5.57 26.75 4.75
N MET A 96 -5.09 27.74 3.99
CA MET A 96 -3.93 28.53 4.41
C MET A 96 -4.29 29.15 5.75
N LYS A 97 -3.57 28.79 6.81
CA LYS A 97 -3.67 29.53 8.07
C LYS A 97 -3.23 30.96 7.74
N GLY A 98 -4.16 31.91 7.88
CA GLY A 98 -3.87 33.32 7.69
C GLY A 98 -2.67 33.73 8.53
N LEU A 99 -1.75 34.46 7.90
CA LEU A 99 -0.66 35.17 8.57
C LEU A 99 -1.22 36.27 9.47
#